data_AF-A0A851JQK9-F1
#
_entry.id   AF-A0A851JQK9-F1
#
_cell.length_a   1.000
_cell.length_b   1.000
_cell.length_c   1.000
_cell.angle_alpha   90.00
_cell.angle_beta   90.00
_cell.angle_gamma   90.00
#
_symmetry.space_group_name_H-M   'P 1'
#
loop_
_entity.id
_entity.type
_entity.pdbx_description
1 polymer ?
#
loop_
_entity_poly.entity_id
_entity_poly.type
_entity_poly.pdbx_seq_one_letter_code
_entity_poly.pdbx_strand_id
1 'polypeptide(L)'
;FPCSAQIATNLPCSITLQPGPDDVGKACGVDFEVKGFCAENLEEKIHKRNSVRLIIRKVQFAPAQTGPAPRAETTRQFMMSDKPLHLEASLDKEIYYHGDPIYVTVNINNTTNKVVKKIKISVDQITDVVLYSLDKYTKTVCTEEINETVAANSTFSKTYSVTPLLSANRQKRGLALDGKLKHEDTNLASTTILRPGMDKEVLGILVSYKVKVNLVVS
;
A
#
# COMPACT_ATOMS: atom_id res chain seq x y z
N PHE A 1 37.23 -7.26 17.05
CA PHE A 1 36.38 -6.44 17.94
C PHE A 1 34.92 -6.66 17.59
N PRO A 2 34.06 -7.10 18.52
CA PRO A 2 32.62 -7.18 18.29
C PRO A 2 31.98 -5.79 18.39
N CYS A 3 30.97 -5.53 17.57
CA CYS A 3 30.13 -4.32 17.66
C CYS A 3 28.65 -4.72 17.61
N SER A 4 27.80 -3.96 18.30
CA SER A 4 26.35 -4.09 18.22
C SER A 4 25.73 -2.70 18.09
N ALA A 5 24.65 -2.61 17.33
CA ALA A 5 23.87 -1.39 17.17
C ALA A 5 22.39 -1.73 17.33
N GLN A 6 21.66 -0.88 18.05
CA GLN A 6 20.22 -1.01 18.22
C GLN A 6 19.53 0.08 17.40
N ILE A 7 18.62 -0.34 16.52
CA ILE A 7 17.84 0.57 15.69
C ILE A 7 16.64 1.04 16.49
N ALA A 8 16.45 2.36 16.56
CA ALA A 8 15.29 2.94 17.24
C ALA A 8 13.98 2.45 16.59
N THR A 9 13.00 2.15 17.44
CA THR A 9 11.75 1.48 17.01
C THR A 9 10.85 2.36 16.16
N ASN A 10 10.97 3.68 16.29
CA ASN A 10 10.18 4.72 15.63
C ASN A 10 10.67 5.07 14.21
N LEU A 11 11.80 4.52 13.77
CA LEU A 11 12.29 4.79 12.41
C LEU A 11 11.40 4.12 11.36
N PRO A 12 11.24 4.70 10.16
CA PRO A 12 10.51 4.07 9.06
C PRO A 12 11.13 2.74 8.62
N CYS A 13 10.36 1.93 7.90
CA CYS A 13 10.89 0.72 7.27
C CYS A 13 11.65 1.06 5.98
N SER A 14 12.43 0.09 5.49
CA SER A 14 13.12 0.23 4.21
C SER A 14 12.13 0.16 3.06
N ILE A 15 11.83 1.31 2.46
CA ILE A 15 10.87 1.47 1.37
C ILE A 15 11.52 2.25 0.24
N THR A 16 11.29 1.83 -1.00
CA THR A 16 11.82 2.47 -2.20
C THR A 16 10.67 2.81 -3.14
N LEU A 17 10.65 4.03 -3.67
CA LEU A 17 9.74 4.42 -4.75
C LEU A 17 10.29 3.90 -6.07
N GLN A 18 9.45 3.16 -6.80
CA GLN A 18 9.80 2.58 -8.08
C GLN A 18 10.14 3.68 -9.10
N PRO A 19 11.36 3.69 -9.65
CA PRO A 19 11.72 4.64 -10.70
C PRO A 19 10.92 4.38 -11.98
N GLY A 20 10.77 5.38 -12.82
CA GLY A 20 10.29 5.22 -14.18
C GLY A 20 11.33 4.53 -15.06
N PRO A 21 10.94 4.00 -16.24
CA PRO A 21 11.86 3.36 -17.17
C PRO A 21 13.03 4.25 -17.60
N ASP A 22 12.79 5.56 -17.69
CA ASP A 22 13.76 6.57 -18.13
C ASP A 22 14.50 7.24 -16.96
N ASP A 23 14.14 6.93 -15.71
CA ASP A 23 14.79 7.52 -14.53
C ASP A 23 16.16 6.84 -14.30
N VAL A 24 17.25 7.56 -14.55
CA VAL A 24 18.62 7.09 -14.32
C VAL A 24 19.12 7.54 -12.95
N GLY A 25 19.59 6.60 -12.13
CA GLY A 25 20.27 6.92 -10.87
C GLY A 25 19.71 6.15 -9.67
N LYS A 26 19.98 6.69 -8.46
CA LYS A 26 19.52 6.08 -7.22
C LYS A 26 18.02 6.34 -7.06
N ALA A 27 17.25 5.28 -6.83
CA ALA A 27 15.84 5.41 -6.51
C ALA A 27 15.62 6.20 -5.21
N CYS A 28 14.52 6.95 -5.16
CA CYS A 28 14.10 7.65 -3.95
C CYS A 28 13.61 6.63 -2.92
N GLY A 29 14.11 6.67 -1.70
CA GLY A 29 13.75 5.69 -0.69
C GLY A 29 14.48 5.87 0.64
N VAL A 30 14.06 5.07 1.61
CA VAL A 30 14.67 4.94 2.93
C VAL A 30 15.51 3.66 2.95
N ASP A 31 16.82 3.82 3.07
CA ASP A 31 17.77 2.71 3.20
C ASP A 31 18.53 2.81 4.53
N PHE A 32 18.90 1.68 5.11
CA PHE A 32 19.79 1.63 6.25
C PHE A 32 21.16 1.14 5.79
N GLU A 33 22.22 1.88 6.14
CA GLU A 33 23.61 1.52 5.81
C GLU A 33 24.42 1.36 7.08
N VAL A 34 25.09 0.21 7.21
CA VAL A 34 26.13 -0.02 8.20
C VAL A 34 27.47 0.27 7.54
N LYS A 35 28.21 1.23 8.10
CA LYS A 35 29.50 1.65 7.59
C LYS A 35 30.58 1.44 8.64
N GLY A 36 31.62 0.70 8.27
CA GLY A 36 32.84 0.54 9.06
C GLY A 36 34.00 1.25 8.36
N PHE A 37 34.86 1.94 9.09
CA PHE A 37 36.03 2.61 8.54
C PHE A 37 37.16 2.72 9.56
N CYS A 38 38.39 2.83 9.06
CA CYS A 38 39.56 3.15 9.86
C CYS A 38 39.88 4.63 9.70
N ALA A 39 40.01 5.34 10.83
CA ALA A 39 40.42 6.74 10.89
C ALA A 39 41.24 6.95 12.17
N GLU A 40 42.17 7.90 12.15
CA GLU A 40 42.98 8.27 13.31
C GLU A 40 42.21 9.15 14.28
N ASN A 41 41.25 9.93 13.78
CA ASN A 41 40.37 10.79 14.58
C ASN A 41 38.96 10.87 13.96
N LEU A 42 38.00 11.40 14.73
CA LEU A 42 36.59 11.47 14.32
C LEU A 42 36.30 12.54 13.25
N GLU A 43 37.22 13.49 13.06
CA GLU A 43 37.08 14.60 12.12
C GLU A 43 37.69 14.27 10.74
N GLU A 44 38.46 13.19 10.65
CA GLU A 44 39.11 12.76 9.43
C GLU A 44 38.08 12.40 8.36
N LYS A 45 38.32 12.90 7.15
CA LYS A 45 37.49 12.55 6.01
C LYS A 45 37.65 11.07 5.66
N ILE A 46 36.57 10.31 5.84
CA ILE A 46 36.55 8.87 5.57
C ILE A 46 36.90 8.58 4.10
N HIS A 47 38.03 7.91 3.87
CA HIS A 47 38.46 7.47 2.55
C HIS A 47 37.77 6.16 2.12
N LYS A 48 37.28 6.12 0.87
CA LYS A 48 36.63 4.91 0.31
C LYS A 48 37.50 3.65 0.41
N ARG A 49 38.82 3.79 0.25
CA ARG A 49 39.79 2.68 0.36
C ARG A 49 39.86 2.05 1.76
N ASN A 50 39.54 2.81 2.80
CA ASN A 50 39.63 2.41 4.21
C ASN A 50 38.25 2.20 4.83
N SER A 51 37.21 2.07 4.00
CA SER A 51 35.82 1.95 4.46
C SER A 51 35.10 0.80 3.78
N VAL A 52 34.28 0.10 4.55
CA VAL A 52 33.35 -0.92 4.07
C VAL A 52 31.92 -0.46 4.36
N ARG A 53 30.98 -0.82 3.49
CA ARG A 53 29.57 -0.49 3.62
C ARG A 53 28.70 -1.71 3.36
N LEU A 54 27.64 -1.85 4.13
CA LEU A 54 26.64 -2.89 3.99
C LEU A 54 25.25 -2.27 4.11
N ILE A 55 24.44 -2.44 3.08
CA ILE A 55 23.02 -2.05 3.13
C ILE A 55 22.25 -3.14 3.88
N ILE A 56 21.47 -2.73 4.86
CA ILE A 56 20.57 -3.59 5.62
C ILE A 56 19.13 -3.11 5.43
N ARG A 57 18.15 -4.00 5.70
CA ARG A 57 16.73 -3.66 5.64
C ARG A 57 16.10 -3.69 7.01
N LYS A 58 15.34 -2.66 7.32
CA LYS A 58 14.36 -2.69 8.41
C LYS A 58 13.01 -3.09 7.80
N VAL A 59 12.57 -4.30 8.10
CA VAL A 59 11.26 -4.82 7.68
C VAL A 59 10.32 -4.88 8.87
N GLN A 60 9.03 -4.80 8.59
CA GLN A 60 7.97 -4.96 9.57
C GLN A 60 7.16 -6.20 9.23
N PHE A 61 6.94 -7.05 10.22
CA PHE A 61 6.08 -8.21 10.10
C PHE A 61 4.65 -7.86 10.51
N ALA A 62 3.69 -8.58 9.94
CA ALA A 62 2.30 -8.49 10.37
C ALA A 62 2.18 -8.84 11.88
N PRO A 63 1.35 -8.11 12.64
CA PRO A 63 1.06 -8.47 14.02
C PRO A 63 0.34 -9.83 14.08
N ALA A 64 0.55 -10.57 15.18
CA ALA A 64 -0.09 -11.87 15.39
C ALA A 64 -1.60 -11.73 15.64
N GLN A 65 -2.04 -10.62 16.23
CA GLN A 65 -3.46 -10.34 16.44
C GLN A 65 -4.00 -9.60 15.22
N THR A 66 -5.07 -10.16 14.65
CA THR A 66 -5.86 -9.55 13.58
C THR A 66 -7.09 -8.90 14.19
N GLY A 67 -7.43 -7.70 13.74
CA GLY A 67 -8.67 -7.02 14.07
C GLY A 67 -9.86 -7.58 13.28
N PRO A 68 -11.05 -6.96 13.46
CA PRO A 68 -12.27 -7.40 12.78
C PRO A 68 -12.16 -7.20 11.27
N ALA A 69 -12.85 -8.07 10.53
CA ALA A 69 -12.90 -7.98 9.08
C ALA A 69 -13.48 -6.62 8.63
N PRO A 70 -12.77 -5.86 7.78
CA PRO A 70 -13.22 -4.54 7.35
C PRO A 70 -14.57 -4.58 6.62
N ARG A 71 -15.44 -3.62 6.94
CA ARG A 71 -16.73 -3.40 6.27
C ARG A 71 -16.96 -1.90 6.07
N ALA A 72 -17.48 -1.54 4.91
CA ALA A 72 -17.88 -0.17 4.59
C ALA A 72 -19.20 -0.19 3.81
N GLU A 73 -20.07 0.77 4.08
CA GLU A 73 -21.34 0.92 3.39
C GLU A 73 -21.61 2.37 3.02
N THR A 74 -22.39 2.57 1.95
CA THR A 74 -22.80 3.88 1.49
C THR A 74 -24.15 3.81 0.84
N THR A 75 -24.91 4.89 0.98
CA THR A 75 -26.24 5.03 0.38
C THR A 75 -26.23 6.26 -0.51
N ARG A 76 -26.65 6.10 -1.78
CA ARG A 76 -26.75 7.18 -2.76
C ARG A 76 -28.18 7.35 -3.24
N GLN A 77 -28.64 8.59 -3.26
CA GLN A 77 -29.86 9.01 -3.91
C GLN A 77 -29.50 9.74 -5.20
N PHE A 78 -30.31 9.56 -6.24
CA PHE A 78 -30.09 10.18 -7.55
C PHE A 78 -31.16 11.23 -7.79
N MET A 79 -30.80 12.33 -8.46
CA MET A 79 -31.80 13.29 -8.94
C MET A 79 -32.78 12.55 -9.87
N MET A 80 -34.08 12.67 -9.61
CA MET A 80 -35.19 11.94 -10.26
C MET A 80 -35.41 10.47 -9.83
N SER A 81 -34.84 10.05 -8.69
CA SER A 81 -35.22 8.80 -8.03
C SER A 81 -35.46 9.06 -6.55
N ASP A 82 -36.70 8.87 -6.09
CA ASP A 82 -37.07 9.09 -4.68
C ASP A 82 -36.56 7.98 -3.75
N LYS A 83 -35.97 6.93 -4.33
CA LYS A 83 -35.49 5.75 -3.62
C LYS A 83 -33.96 5.65 -3.67
N PRO A 84 -33.31 5.10 -2.63
CA PRO A 84 -31.85 5.00 -2.56
C PRO A 84 -31.26 3.74 -3.24
N LEU A 85 -30.01 3.85 -3.65
CA LEU A 85 -29.11 2.73 -3.94
C LEU A 85 -28.17 2.54 -2.75
N HIS A 86 -28.25 1.39 -2.09
CA HIS A 86 -27.35 1.03 -1.00
C HIS A 86 -26.27 0.06 -1.49
N LEU A 87 -25.02 0.35 -1.18
CA LEU A 87 -23.85 -0.47 -1.45
C LEU A 87 -23.13 -0.74 -0.14
N GLU A 88 -22.87 -2.01 0.13
CA GLU A 88 -22.02 -2.48 1.21
C GLU A 88 -20.90 -3.34 0.61
N ALA A 89 -19.68 -3.14 1.09
CA ALA A 89 -18.53 -3.97 0.76
C ALA A 89 -17.83 -4.42 2.04
N SER A 90 -17.43 -5.68 2.09
CA SER A 90 -16.68 -6.26 3.21
C SER A 90 -15.55 -7.17 2.72
N LEU A 91 -14.51 -7.28 3.54
CA LEU A 91 -13.38 -8.16 3.33
C LEU A 91 -13.48 -9.38 4.26
N ASP A 92 -12.78 -10.47 3.95
CA ASP A 92 -12.73 -11.65 4.82
C ASP A 92 -11.73 -11.48 5.99
N LYS A 93 -10.71 -10.66 5.81
CA LYS A 93 -9.63 -10.43 6.79
C LYS A 93 -9.19 -8.96 6.78
N GLU A 94 -8.59 -8.53 7.89
CA GLU A 94 -7.95 -7.21 7.96
C GLU A 94 -6.53 -7.24 7.36
N ILE A 95 -5.81 -8.34 7.56
CA ILE A 95 -4.40 -8.49 7.18
C ILE A 95 -4.27 -9.55 6.10
N TYR A 96 -3.56 -9.20 5.03
CA TYR A 96 -3.22 -10.09 3.91
C TYR A 96 -1.71 -10.16 3.73
N TYR A 97 -1.20 -11.33 3.36
CA TYR A 97 0.19 -11.49 2.96
C TYR A 97 0.36 -11.23 1.45
N HIS A 98 1.59 -10.91 1.06
CA HIS A 98 1.92 -10.73 -0.35
C HIS A 98 1.64 -12.01 -1.14
N GLY A 99 0.87 -11.87 -2.22
CA GLY A 99 0.46 -13.00 -3.08
C GLY A 99 -0.87 -13.64 -2.68
N ASP A 100 -1.39 -13.38 -1.49
CA ASP A 100 -2.69 -13.91 -1.08
C ASP A 100 -3.83 -13.19 -1.84
N PRO A 101 -4.86 -13.93 -2.27
CA PRO A 101 -6.07 -13.33 -2.80
C PRO A 101 -6.84 -12.57 -1.72
N ILE A 102 -7.31 -11.37 -2.07
CA ILE A 102 -8.22 -10.56 -1.24
C ILE A 102 -9.66 -10.88 -1.66
N TYR A 103 -10.47 -11.38 -0.73
CA TYR A 103 -11.89 -11.65 -1.01
C TYR A 103 -12.74 -10.44 -0.64
N VAL A 104 -13.47 -9.92 -1.61
CA VAL A 104 -14.31 -8.72 -1.48
C VAL A 104 -15.76 -9.11 -1.70
N THR A 105 -16.55 -9.12 -0.63
CA THR A 105 -18.00 -9.35 -0.69
C THR A 105 -18.69 -8.03 -0.97
N VAL A 106 -19.50 -8.00 -2.03
CA VAL A 106 -20.24 -6.81 -2.49
C VAL A 106 -21.72 -7.10 -2.38
N ASN A 107 -22.41 -6.32 -1.55
CA ASN A 107 -23.85 -6.37 -1.34
C ASN A 107 -24.46 -5.07 -1.88
N ILE A 108 -25.43 -5.19 -2.79
CA ILE A 108 -26.12 -4.06 -3.42
C ILE A 108 -27.61 -4.25 -3.17
N ASN A 109 -28.24 -3.24 -2.58
CA ASN A 109 -29.69 -3.14 -2.50
C ASN A 109 -30.14 -1.96 -3.35
N ASN A 110 -30.58 -2.25 -4.57
CA ASN A 110 -30.99 -1.25 -5.55
C ASN A 110 -32.51 -1.06 -5.49
N THR A 111 -32.96 -0.10 -4.70
CA THR A 111 -34.39 0.28 -4.68
C THR A 111 -34.73 1.38 -5.68
N THR A 112 -33.75 1.83 -6.46
CA THR A 112 -33.93 2.88 -7.48
C THR A 112 -34.60 2.34 -8.74
N ASN A 113 -34.97 3.25 -9.64
CA ASN A 113 -35.38 2.95 -11.02
C ASN A 113 -34.19 2.85 -12.00
N LYS A 114 -32.96 2.99 -11.52
CA LYS A 114 -31.73 2.93 -12.32
C LYS A 114 -31.14 1.53 -12.36
N VAL A 115 -30.30 1.26 -13.35
CA VAL A 115 -29.59 -0.02 -13.50
C VAL A 115 -28.12 0.18 -13.20
N VAL A 116 -27.56 -0.68 -12.34
CA VAL A 116 -26.10 -0.79 -12.20
C VAL A 116 -25.59 -1.58 -13.39
N LYS A 117 -24.75 -0.97 -14.22
CA LYS A 117 -24.21 -1.59 -15.44
C LYS A 117 -22.93 -2.38 -15.19
N LYS A 118 -22.15 -1.96 -14.21
CA LYS A 118 -20.80 -2.46 -13.98
C LYS A 118 -20.38 -2.27 -12.53
N ILE A 119 -19.65 -3.25 -12.01
CA ILE A 119 -19.00 -3.20 -10.70
C ILE A 119 -17.49 -3.15 -10.95
N LYS A 120 -16.80 -2.19 -10.35
CA LYS A 120 -15.35 -2.03 -10.45
C LYS A 120 -14.72 -2.12 -9.08
N ILE A 121 -13.84 -3.10 -8.89
CA ILE A 121 -13.08 -3.31 -7.66
C ILE A 121 -11.63 -2.94 -7.94
N SER A 122 -11.04 -2.06 -7.14
CA SER A 122 -9.63 -1.69 -7.27
C SER A 122 -8.91 -1.72 -5.93
N VAL A 123 -7.64 -2.10 -5.96
CA VAL A 123 -6.73 -2.01 -4.81
C VAL A 123 -5.79 -0.84 -5.05
N ASP A 124 -5.90 0.18 -4.21
CA ASP A 124 -5.06 1.37 -4.29
C ASP A 124 -3.98 1.32 -3.21
N GLN A 125 -2.73 1.52 -3.61
CA GLN A 125 -1.63 1.84 -2.72
C GLN A 125 -1.59 3.35 -2.50
N ILE A 126 -1.58 3.75 -1.25
CA ILE A 126 -1.46 5.13 -0.80
C ILE A 126 -0.08 5.27 -0.16
N THR A 127 0.65 6.28 -0.60
CA THR A 127 2.00 6.56 -0.15
C THR A 127 2.08 8.00 0.31
N ASP A 128 2.25 8.19 1.62
CA ASP A 128 2.46 9.48 2.24
C ASP A 128 3.98 9.65 2.47
N VAL A 129 4.59 10.61 1.77
CA VAL A 129 6.02 10.94 1.91
C VAL A 129 6.12 12.13 2.86
N VAL A 130 6.78 11.92 3.99
CA VAL A 130 6.96 12.90 5.06
C VAL A 130 8.45 13.23 5.15
N LEU A 131 8.86 14.39 4.63
CA LEU A 131 10.23 14.91 4.76
C LEU A 131 10.22 16.39 5.17
N TYR A 132 9.84 17.26 4.24
CA TYR A 132 9.72 18.72 4.45
C TYR A 132 8.27 19.18 4.34
N SER A 133 7.52 18.54 3.44
CA SER A 133 6.08 18.64 3.27
C SER A 133 5.45 17.26 3.39
N LEU A 134 4.13 17.23 3.58
CA LEU A 134 3.33 16.01 3.49
C LEU A 134 2.85 15.85 2.05
N ASP A 135 3.51 14.98 1.29
CA ASP A 135 3.10 14.66 -0.08
C ASP A 135 2.36 13.33 -0.11
N LYS A 136 1.20 13.29 -0.76
CA LYS A 136 0.36 12.09 -0.84
C LYS A 136 0.21 11.61 -2.27
N TYR A 137 0.60 10.38 -2.52
CA TYR A 137 0.46 9.70 -3.80
C TYR A 137 -0.52 8.54 -3.67
N THR A 138 -1.37 8.34 -4.68
CA THR A 138 -2.25 7.17 -4.76
C THR A 138 -2.07 6.51 -6.12
N LYS A 139 -1.79 5.21 -6.10
CA LYS A 139 -1.58 4.39 -7.31
C LYS A 139 -2.42 3.13 -7.21
N THR A 140 -3.20 2.88 -8.24
CA THR A 140 -3.97 1.64 -8.34
C THR A 140 -3.05 0.48 -8.74
N VAL A 141 -3.00 -0.54 -7.90
CA VAL A 141 -2.13 -1.72 -8.03
C VAL A 141 -2.86 -2.85 -8.77
N CYS A 142 -4.13 -3.06 -8.46
CA CYS A 142 -4.96 -4.08 -9.08
C CYS A 142 -6.34 -3.50 -9.38
N THR A 143 -6.98 -3.95 -10.45
CA THR A 143 -8.32 -3.53 -10.83
C THR A 143 -9.01 -4.67 -11.54
N GLU A 144 -10.18 -5.03 -11.03
CA GLU A 144 -11.10 -5.98 -11.66
C GLU A 144 -12.39 -5.25 -12.05
N GLU A 145 -12.78 -5.47 -13.30
CA GLU A 145 -13.95 -4.86 -13.92
C GLU A 145 -14.98 -5.94 -14.25
N ILE A 146 -16.09 -5.94 -13.52
CA ILE A 146 -17.12 -6.97 -13.57
C ILE A 146 -18.34 -6.44 -14.33
N ASN A 147 -18.67 -7.10 -15.43
CA ASN A 147 -19.81 -6.77 -16.30
C ASN A 147 -21.10 -7.47 -15.83
N GLU A 148 -21.37 -7.45 -14.54
CA GLU A 148 -22.63 -7.91 -13.96
C GLU A 148 -23.56 -6.72 -13.75
N THR A 149 -24.81 -6.89 -14.19
CA THR A 149 -25.83 -5.85 -14.09
C THR A 149 -26.76 -6.10 -12.92
N VAL A 150 -27.09 -5.06 -12.15
CA VAL A 150 -28.11 -5.13 -11.09
C VAL A 150 -29.32 -4.31 -11.54
N ALA A 151 -30.43 -5.00 -11.74
CA ALA A 151 -31.68 -4.39 -12.21
C ALA A 151 -32.26 -3.40 -11.18
N ALA A 152 -33.16 -2.54 -11.64
CA ALA A 152 -33.95 -1.69 -10.76
C ALA A 152 -34.79 -2.54 -9.79
N ASN A 153 -35.00 -2.04 -8.56
CA ASN A 153 -35.76 -2.73 -7.51
C ASN A 153 -35.30 -4.18 -7.24
N SER A 154 -33.99 -4.43 -7.27
CA SER A 154 -33.40 -5.76 -7.02
C SER A 154 -32.23 -5.70 -6.05
N THR A 155 -31.92 -6.84 -5.45
CA THR A 155 -30.75 -7.03 -4.59
C THR A 155 -29.71 -7.90 -5.29
N PHE A 156 -28.45 -7.72 -4.92
CA PHE A 156 -27.32 -8.45 -5.45
C PHE A 156 -26.31 -8.70 -4.32
N SER A 157 -25.75 -9.90 -4.26
CA SER A 157 -24.69 -10.26 -3.31
C SER A 157 -23.72 -11.22 -3.98
N LYS A 158 -22.44 -10.86 -4.03
CA LYS A 158 -21.39 -11.71 -4.59
C LYS A 158 -20.02 -11.40 -4.01
N THR A 159 -19.20 -12.43 -3.86
CA THR A 159 -17.81 -12.31 -3.44
C THR A 159 -16.88 -12.45 -4.64
N TYR A 160 -15.93 -11.52 -4.75
CA TYR A 160 -14.90 -11.47 -5.77
C TYR A 160 -13.53 -11.68 -5.15
N SER A 161 -12.56 -12.13 -5.95
CA SER A 161 -11.17 -12.27 -5.55
C SER A 161 -10.30 -11.31 -6.35
N VAL A 162 -9.44 -10.55 -5.68
CA VAL A 162 -8.45 -9.66 -6.31
C VAL A 162 -7.07 -9.91 -5.71
N THR A 163 -6.03 -10.06 -6.54
CA THR A 163 -4.67 -10.36 -6.06
C THR A 163 -3.70 -9.27 -6.50
N PRO A 164 -3.30 -8.33 -5.60
CA PRO A 164 -2.34 -7.29 -5.93
C PRO A 164 -0.92 -7.89 -6.02
N LEU A 165 -0.35 -7.89 -7.22
CA LEU A 165 0.99 -8.43 -7.48
C LEU A 165 1.92 -7.38 -8.09
N LEU A 166 3.19 -7.38 -7.70
CA LEU A 166 4.20 -6.51 -8.32
C LEU A 166 4.45 -6.86 -9.79
N SER A 167 4.31 -8.14 -10.19
CA SER A 167 4.56 -8.61 -11.56
C SER A 167 3.76 -7.83 -12.61
N ALA A 168 2.48 -7.53 -12.33
CA ALA A 168 1.60 -6.72 -13.18
C ALA A 168 1.88 -5.21 -13.14
N ASN A 169 2.81 -4.77 -12.27
CA ASN A 169 3.02 -3.36 -11.93
C ASN A 169 4.48 -2.89 -12.12
N ARG A 170 5.36 -3.73 -12.67
CA ARG A 170 6.81 -3.46 -12.83
C ARG A 170 7.17 -2.22 -13.67
N GLN A 171 6.23 -1.68 -14.44
CA GLN A 171 6.45 -0.48 -15.26
C GLN A 171 5.81 0.79 -14.66
N LYS A 172 5.12 0.69 -13.53
CA LYS A 172 4.44 1.84 -12.90
C LYS A 172 5.40 2.65 -12.03
N ARG A 173 5.74 3.84 -12.51
CA ARG A 173 6.51 4.84 -11.76
C ARG A 173 5.80 5.28 -10.47
N GLY A 174 6.57 5.41 -9.39
CA GLY A 174 6.12 5.97 -8.12
C GLY A 174 5.29 5.03 -7.24
N LEU A 175 5.29 3.72 -7.52
CA LEU A 175 4.80 2.72 -6.57
C LEU A 175 5.82 2.55 -5.44
N ALA A 176 5.35 2.44 -4.20
CA ALA A 176 6.20 2.06 -3.08
C ALA A 176 6.45 0.54 -3.12
N LEU A 177 7.72 0.17 -3.04
CA LEU A 177 8.22 -1.20 -2.97
C LEU A 177 8.95 -1.42 -1.64
N ASP A 178 8.94 -2.66 -1.16
CA ASP A 178 9.85 -3.02 -0.08
C ASP A 178 11.30 -2.81 -0.57
N GLY A 179 12.19 -2.38 0.34
CA GLY A 179 13.58 -2.08 0.01
C GLY A 179 14.24 -3.24 -0.72
N LYS A 180 14.94 -2.94 -1.82
CA LYS A 180 15.58 -3.94 -2.67
C LYS A 180 17.04 -4.15 -2.26
N LEU A 181 17.43 -5.38 -1.96
CA LEU A 181 18.84 -5.76 -1.81
C LEU A 181 19.41 -6.17 -3.17
N LYS A 182 20.22 -5.30 -3.78
CA LYS A 182 20.93 -5.57 -5.05
C LYS A 182 20.01 -6.11 -6.16
N HIS A 183 20.09 -7.41 -6.47
CA HIS A 183 19.41 -8.08 -7.57
C HIS A 183 18.27 -9.00 -7.12
N GLU A 184 17.95 -9.05 -5.82
CA GLU A 184 16.87 -9.88 -5.32
C GLU A 184 15.50 -9.35 -5.76
N ASP A 185 14.53 -10.24 -5.95
CA ASP A 185 13.14 -9.87 -6.19
C ASP A 185 12.59 -9.11 -4.96
N THR A 186 11.75 -8.12 -5.22
CA THR A 186 11.05 -7.34 -4.18
C THR A 186 9.55 -7.52 -4.32
N ASN A 187 8.82 -7.05 -3.32
CA ASN A 187 7.36 -7.00 -3.31
C ASN A 187 6.88 -5.54 -3.31
N LEU A 188 5.56 -5.38 -3.47
CA LEU A 188 4.90 -4.12 -3.13
C LEU A 188 5.22 -3.77 -1.66
N ALA A 189 5.38 -2.49 -1.34
CA ALA A 189 5.72 -2.10 0.02
C ALA A 189 4.67 -2.57 1.02
N SER A 190 5.10 -3.12 2.15
CA SER A 190 4.19 -3.54 3.21
C SER A 190 3.55 -2.33 3.92
N THR A 191 2.32 -2.48 4.43
CA THR A 191 1.64 -1.40 5.18
C THR A 191 2.50 -0.95 6.37
N THR A 192 2.69 0.35 6.52
CA THR A 192 3.45 0.92 7.65
C THR A 192 2.57 0.99 8.89
N ILE A 193 2.98 0.34 9.98
CA ILE A 193 2.24 0.37 11.25
C ILE A 193 2.89 1.42 12.15
N LEU A 194 2.13 2.46 12.50
CA LEU A 194 2.52 3.43 13.51
C LEU A 194 2.12 2.88 14.89
N ARG A 195 3.08 2.79 15.81
CA ARG A 195 2.78 2.33 17.18
C ARG A 195 2.02 3.42 17.94
N PRO A 196 1.10 3.05 18.85
CA PRO A 196 0.48 4.02 19.76
C PRO A 196 1.54 4.83 20.52
N GLY A 197 1.45 6.16 20.49
CA GLY A 197 2.42 7.06 21.11
C GLY A 197 3.63 7.42 20.24
N MET A 198 3.73 6.90 19.02
CA MET A 198 4.67 7.46 18.02
C MET A 198 4.14 8.81 17.53
N ASP A 199 5.05 9.77 17.45
CA ASP A 199 4.74 11.07 16.87
C ASP A 199 4.30 10.92 15.40
N LYS A 200 3.33 11.73 14.96
CA LYS A 200 2.87 11.70 13.57
C LYS A 200 3.87 12.33 12.60
N GLU A 201 4.92 12.95 13.14
CA GLU A 201 6.01 13.59 12.40
C GLU A 201 7.16 12.64 12.04
N VAL A 202 6.94 11.32 12.05
CA VAL A 202 7.97 10.37 11.59
C VAL A 202 8.31 10.66 10.14
N LEU A 203 9.53 11.17 9.94
CA LEU A 203 10.09 11.39 8.61
C LEU A 203 10.31 10.04 7.92
N GLY A 204 9.77 9.88 6.72
CA GLY A 204 9.85 8.64 5.97
C GLY A 204 8.77 8.50 4.92
N ILE A 205 8.62 7.27 4.43
CA ILE A 205 7.59 6.89 3.48
C ILE A 205 6.61 5.98 4.22
N LEU A 206 5.37 6.44 4.37
CA LEU A 206 4.29 5.69 5.01
C LEU A 206 3.40 5.10 3.91
N VAL A 207 3.17 3.80 3.98
CA VAL A 207 2.38 3.07 2.98
C VAL A 207 1.12 2.52 3.62
N SER A 208 -0.01 2.73 2.97
CA SER A 208 -1.29 2.10 3.31
C SER A 208 -2.01 1.62 2.05
N TYR A 209 -2.97 0.72 2.23
CA TYR A 209 -3.76 0.17 1.13
C TYR A 209 -5.24 0.36 1.41
N LYS A 210 -6.01 0.49 0.33
CA LYS A 210 -7.47 0.43 0.40
C LYS A 210 -8.04 -0.37 -0.76
N VAL A 211 -9.11 -1.09 -0.49
CA VAL A 211 -9.98 -1.67 -1.52
C VAL A 211 -11.08 -0.65 -1.81
N LYS A 212 -11.35 -0.38 -3.08
CA LYS A 212 -12.38 0.55 -3.54
C LYS A 212 -13.35 -0.19 -4.45
N VAL A 213 -14.63 -0.17 -4.09
CA VAL A 213 -15.72 -0.71 -4.92
C VAL A 213 -16.49 0.47 -5.49
N ASN A 214 -16.60 0.54 -6.82
CA ASN A 214 -17.36 1.57 -7.53
C ASN A 214 -18.46 0.91 -8.36
N LEU A 215 -19.65 1.49 -8.32
CA LEU A 215 -20.77 1.09 -9.18
C LEU A 215 -20.93 2.11 -10.31
N VAL A 216 -21.05 1.63 -11.54
CA VAL A 216 -21.42 2.46 -12.69
C VAL A 216 -22.92 2.32 -12.88
N VAL A 217 -23.65 3.41 -12.69
CA VAL A 217 -25.12 3.43 -12.69
C VAL A 217 -25.64 4.26 -13.87
N SER A 218 -26.72 3.81 -14.50
CA SER A 218 -27.47 4.55 -15.54
C SER A 218 -28.91 4.81 -15.13
#